data_AF-E3MSU7-F1
#
_entry.id   AF-E3MSU7-F1
#
_cell.length_a   1.000
_cell.length_b   1.000
_cell.length_c   1.000
_cell.angle_alpha   90.00
_cell.angle_beta   90.00
_cell.angle_gamma   90.00
#
_symmetry.space_group_name_H-M   'P 1'
#
loop_
_entity.id
_entity.type
_entity.pdbx_description
1 polymer ?
#
loop_
_entity_poly.entity_id
_entity_poly.type
_entity_poly.pdbx_seq_one_letter_code
_entity_poly.pdbx_strand_id
1 'polypeptide(L)'
;MNWITVALALAVVDLSFCGNNIHPHFMAWMKQNYKPEEVAAFVRDELTTGSFGGGVLTQETTDRPVILVHGLNNEAGSFWKIARDFAAAGHPIQYLFATTWGRGVEQTNLNVAMSCGHVRHIRRFIEAVLKYTGAPQVDIIGYSMGSPIARKAIMGGKCVDENVELGQSIQSRVHTYISVAGANQGSQLCMFPFLEICNMNTGLACNSKFLNDINWFKNYESTYKSFNLASTGDFVVGYMACGKKASEFAGGHEYKVEGMNHEQTEFDTAAIQLKMLRESTSGQSKSRPSVKEDKKKNAFADVKKYLNSKRRDVRHTEPKKPKSPKRSPQKKSAPKKVIQKRAPAKKASPPKRAAPSKKNQQRDTKKDQKKPAKH
;
A
#
# COMPACT_ATOMS: atom_id res chain seq x y z
N MET A 1 34.84 -35.75 57.84
CA MET A 1 34.20 -34.42 57.93
C MET A 1 33.55 -34.13 56.61
N ASN A 2 32.29 -33.77 56.71
CA ASN A 2 31.34 -33.62 55.63
C ASN A 2 31.11 -32.10 55.49
N TRP A 3 30.87 -31.63 54.26
CA TRP A 3 30.06 -30.45 53.88
C TRP A 3 30.85 -29.19 53.48
N ILE A 4 30.50 -28.44 52.43
CA ILE A 4 29.51 -28.53 51.33
C ILE A 4 30.09 -27.62 50.24
N THR A 5 30.20 -28.08 48.99
CA THR A 5 30.49 -27.23 47.85
C THR A 5 29.17 -26.60 47.38
N VAL A 6 29.00 -25.30 47.63
CA VAL A 6 27.86 -24.54 47.10
C VAL A 6 28.14 -24.24 45.62
N ALA A 7 27.55 -25.03 44.73
CA ALA A 7 27.48 -24.69 43.31
C ALA A 7 26.45 -23.56 43.13
N LEU A 8 26.93 -22.36 42.82
CA LEU A 8 26.08 -21.25 42.39
C LEU A 8 25.51 -21.60 41.02
N ALA A 9 24.28 -22.11 40.99
CA ALA A 9 23.50 -22.16 39.76
C ALA A 9 23.12 -20.71 39.39
N LEU A 10 23.83 -20.14 38.42
CA LEU A 10 23.39 -18.93 37.72
C LEU A 10 22.10 -19.28 37.00
N ALA A 11 20.97 -19.04 37.65
CA ALA A 11 19.69 -18.94 36.97
C ALA A 11 19.81 -17.78 35.98
N VAL A 12 19.95 -18.11 34.70
CA VAL A 12 19.67 -17.17 33.63
C VAL A 12 18.19 -16.86 33.77
N VAL A 13 17.89 -15.76 34.44
CA VAL A 13 16.57 -15.16 34.39
C VAL A 13 16.42 -14.73 32.93
N ASP A 14 15.71 -15.54 32.17
CA ASP A 14 15.21 -15.15 30.86
C ASP A 14 14.28 -13.97 31.12
N LEU A 15 14.86 -12.76 31.07
CA LEU A 15 14.10 -11.52 31.11
C LEU A 15 13.12 -11.63 29.97
N SER A 16 11.88 -11.94 30.32
CA SER A 16 10.77 -12.01 29.39
C SER A 16 10.86 -10.78 28.52
N PHE A 17 11.14 -11.00 27.22
CA PHE A 17 11.17 -9.95 26.22
C PHE A 17 9.84 -9.20 26.31
N CYS A 18 9.83 -8.02 26.93
CA CYS A 18 8.75 -7.05 26.79
C CYS A 18 8.84 -6.55 25.34
N GLY A 19 8.38 -7.36 24.40
CA GLY A 19 9.01 -7.47 23.10
C GLY A 19 8.30 -6.76 21.96
N ASN A 20 8.18 -5.44 21.97
CA ASN A 20 7.89 -4.70 20.73
C ASN A 20 9.13 -4.54 19.82
N ASN A 21 10.17 -5.36 19.99
CA ASN A 21 11.47 -5.21 19.32
C ASN A 21 11.69 -6.28 18.25
N ILE A 22 12.57 -5.97 17.30
CA ILE A 22 13.14 -6.97 16.39
C ILE A 22 13.88 -8.04 17.20
N HIS A 23 13.52 -9.31 17.00
CA HIS A 23 14.15 -10.41 17.70
C HIS A 23 15.64 -10.53 17.30
N PRO A 24 16.57 -10.84 18.23
CA PRO A 24 18.01 -10.92 17.94
C PRO A 24 18.37 -11.84 16.77
N HIS A 25 17.66 -12.96 16.60
CA HIS A 25 17.82 -13.87 15.46
C HIS A 25 17.54 -13.17 14.10
N PHE A 26 16.45 -12.40 14.01
CA PHE A 26 16.11 -11.67 12.78
C PHE A 26 17.07 -10.51 12.55
N MET A 27 17.46 -9.81 13.61
CA MET A 27 18.49 -8.76 13.56
C MET A 27 19.83 -9.30 13.02
N ALA A 28 20.29 -10.45 13.53
CA ALA A 28 21.53 -11.07 13.08
C ALA A 28 21.46 -11.45 11.60
N TRP A 29 20.33 -12.04 11.16
CA TRP A 29 20.10 -12.34 9.76
C TRP A 29 20.11 -11.07 8.89
N MET A 30 19.45 -9.99 9.32
CA MET A 30 19.44 -8.72 8.58
C MET A 30 20.84 -8.14 8.43
N LYS A 31 21.64 -8.11 9.52
CA LYS A 31 23.04 -7.65 9.51
C LYS A 31 23.94 -8.45 8.57
N GLN A 32 23.63 -9.72 8.31
CA GLN A 32 24.36 -10.56 7.36
C GLN A 32 23.92 -10.35 5.90
N ASN A 33 22.71 -9.85 5.67
CA ASN A 33 22.08 -9.82 4.35
C ASN A 33 21.90 -8.41 3.75
N TYR A 34 21.99 -7.37 4.57
CA TYR A 34 21.70 -5.99 4.20
C TYR A 34 22.77 -5.05 4.77
N LYS A 35 22.91 -3.87 4.15
CA LYS A 35 23.82 -2.84 4.64
C LYS A 35 23.28 -2.21 5.94
N PRO A 36 24.16 -1.65 6.79
CA PRO A 36 23.76 -1.06 8.07
C PRO A 36 22.61 -0.05 7.97
N GLU A 37 22.60 0.80 6.94
CA GLU A 37 21.54 1.79 6.70
C GLU A 37 20.19 1.16 6.35
N GLU A 38 20.18 0.02 5.67
CA GLU A 38 18.96 -0.72 5.34
C GLU A 38 18.43 -1.44 6.59
N VAL A 39 19.33 -1.99 7.40
CA VAL A 39 18.96 -2.59 8.70
C VAL A 39 18.35 -1.53 9.61
N ALA A 40 18.99 -0.37 9.75
CA ALA A 40 18.47 0.74 10.55
C ALA A 40 17.09 1.19 10.04
N ALA A 41 16.91 1.26 8.71
CA ALA A 41 15.61 1.57 8.12
C ALA A 41 14.54 0.54 8.49
N PHE A 42 14.84 -0.76 8.53
CA PHE A 42 13.85 -1.77 8.92
C PHE A 42 13.58 -1.82 10.41
N VAL A 43 14.60 -1.62 11.25
CA VAL A 43 14.51 -1.76 12.70
C VAL A 43 13.85 -0.54 13.33
N ARG A 44 14.20 0.67 12.86
CA ARG A 44 13.67 1.94 13.37
C ARG A 44 13.91 2.09 14.89
N ASP A 45 15.10 1.75 15.37
CA ASP A 45 15.49 1.80 16.80
C ASP A 45 15.66 3.22 17.33
N GLU A 46 15.67 4.22 16.45
CA GLU A 46 15.65 5.63 16.84
C GLU A 46 14.23 6.13 17.23
N LEU A 47 13.20 5.32 17.00
CA LEU A 47 11.82 5.60 17.40
C LEU A 47 11.49 4.99 18.77
N THR A 48 10.39 5.44 19.37
CA THR A 48 10.00 5.03 20.74
C THR A 48 9.71 3.53 20.83
N THR A 49 8.94 3.02 19.88
CA THR A 49 8.50 1.63 19.82
C THR A 49 8.99 0.90 18.57
N GLY A 50 9.46 1.65 17.57
CA GLY A 50 10.21 1.13 16.43
C GLY A 50 9.46 0.05 15.65
N SER A 51 10.17 -1.03 15.34
CA SER A 51 9.69 -2.17 14.55
C SER A 51 9.85 -3.46 15.35
N PHE A 52 9.04 -4.48 15.02
CA PHE A 52 9.08 -5.76 15.72
C PHE A 52 9.05 -6.94 14.76
N GLY A 53 9.50 -8.09 15.27
CA GLY A 53 9.22 -9.38 14.65
C GLY A 53 10.42 -10.31 14.54
N GLY A 54 10.12 -11.47 13.97
CA GLY A 54 11.05 -12.57 13.81
C GLY A 54 11.29 -13.34 15.09
N GLY A 55 12.23 -14.29 15.02
CA GLY A 55 12.46 -15.26 16.10
C GLY A 55 13.18 -16.48 15.57
N VAL A 56 13.44 -17.46 16.42
CA VAL A 56 13.93 -18.75 15.94
C VAL A 56 12.79 -19.43 15.19
N LEU A 57 12.95 -19.57 13.87
CA LEU A 57 11.93 -20.16 13.01
C LEU A 57 11.94 -21.69 13.18
N THR A 58 10.79 -22.26 13.51
CA THR A 58 10.62 -23.71 13.67
C THR A 58 9.71 -24.23 12.56
N GLN A 59 9.95 -25.45 12.07
CA GLN A 59 9.14 -26.05 11.00
C GLN A 59 7.74 -26.48 11.46
N GLU A 60 7.40 -26.31 12.73
CA GLU A 60 6.18 -26.89 13.34
C GLU A 60 4.90 -26.10 13.08
N THR A 61 4.97 -24.91 12.47
CA THR A 61 3.78 -24.10 12.22
C THR A 61 3.22 -24.26 10.80
N THR A 62 1.89 -24.34 10.69
CA THR A 62 1.15 -24.24 9.43
C THR A 62 0.75 -22.82 9.08
N ASP A 63 0.98 -21.86 9.98
CA ASP A 63 0.69 -20.45 9.77
C ASP A 63 1.76 -19.79 8.89
N ARG A 64 1.33 -18.82 8.07
CA ARG A 64 2.23 -18.01 7.25
C ARG A 64 2.80 -16.85 8.07
N PRO A 65 3.94 -16.29 7.68
CA PRO A 65 4.38 -15.02 8.23
C PRO A 65 3.34 -13.93 7.94
N VAL A 66 3.00 -13.15 8.97
CA VAL A 66 2.03 -12.07 8.89
C VAL A 66 2.76 -10.74 9.04
N ILE A 67 2.49 -9.82 8.12
CA ILE A 67 3.08 -8.48 8.10
C ILE A 67 2.00 -7.45 8.40
N LEU A 68 2.19 -6.65 9.45
CA LEU A 68 1.30 -5.57 9.84
C LEU A 68 1.85 -4.24 9.32
N VAL A 69 1.01 -3.47 8.63
CA VAL A 69 1.36 -2.17 8.04
C VAL A 69 0.50 -1.08 8.68
N HIS A 70 1.10 -0.35 9.61
CA HIS A 70 0.41 0.66 10.43
C HIS A 70 -0.15 1.85 9.63
N GLY A 71 -1.10 2.57 10.23
CA GLY A 71 -1.67 3.83 9.73
C GLY A 71 -0.83 5.08 10.00
N LEU A 72 -1.39 6.25 9.70
CA LEU A 72 -0.76 7.55 9.97
C LEU A 72 -0.48 7.76 11.47
N ASN A 73 0.59 8.51 11.80
CA ASN A 73 0.93 8.93 13.16
C ASN A 73 1.03 7.79 14.16
N ASN A 74 1.48 6.64 13.66
CA ASN A 74 1.63 5.44 14.43
C ASN A 74 3.01 4.83 14.16
N GLU A 75 3.43 3.95 15.05
CA GLU A 75 4.63 3.13 14.91
C GLU A 75 4.22 1.67 14.86
N ALA A 76 4.97 0.85 14.14
CA ALA A 76 4.76 -0.58 14.09
C ALA A 76 4.74 -1.21 15.50
N GLY A 77 5.53 -0.71 16.44
CA GLY A 77 5.53 -1.19 17.82
C GLY A 77 4.18 -1.09 18.55
N SER A 78 3.26 -0.20 18.18
CA SER A 78 1.91 -0.15 18.79
C SER A 78 1.07 -1.38 18.45
N PHE A 79 1.33 -1.99 17.29
CA PHE A 79 0.67 -3.22 16.84
C PHE A 79 1.15 -4.45 17.61
N TRP A 80 2.08 -4.30 18.57
CA TRP A 80 2.41 -5.34 19.52
C TRP A 80 1.20 -5.80 20.34
N LYS A 81 0.18 -4.94 20.57
CA LYS A 81 -1.09 -5.38 21.17
C LYS A 81 -1.75 -6.47 20.32
N ILE A 82 -1.88 -6.24 19.00
CA ILE A 82 -2.46 -7.22 18.07
C ILE A 82 -1.59 -8.48 18.00
N ALA A 83 -0.26 -8.32 17.97
CA ALA A 83 0.65 -9.45 17.97
C ALA A 83 0.50 -10.33 19.23
N ARG A 84 0.32 -9.73 20.41
CA ARG A 84 0.03 -10.45 21.65
C ARG A 84 -1.32 -11.14 21.62
N ASP A 85 -2.36 -10.49 21.09
CA ASP A 85 -3.69 -11.10 20.96
C ASP A 85 -3.65 -12.32 20.02
N PHE A 86 -2.88 -12.23 18.92
CA PHE A 86 -2.65 -13.35 18.01
C PHE A 86 -1.88 -14.48 18.70
N ALA A 87 -0.83 -14.16 19.46
CA ALA A 87 -0.04 -15.14 20.20
C ALA A 87 -0.84 -15.83 21.31
N ALA A 88 -1.67 -15.08 22.05
CA ALA A 88 -2.58 -15.64 23.04
C ALA A 88 -3.60 -16.60 22.40
N ALA A 89 -3.96 -16.37 21.14
CA ALA A 89 -4.79 -17.26 20.33
C ALA A 89 -4.01 -18.35 19.56
N GLY A 90 -2.74 -18.59 19.92
CA GLY A 90 -1.91 -19.68 19.41
C GLY A 90 -1.23 -19.43 18.06
N HIS A 91 -1.23 -18.19 17.56
CA HIS A 91 -0.43 -17.85 16.38
C HIS A 91 1.04 -17.64 16.80
N PRO A 92 2.04 -18.20 16.11
CA PRO A 92 3.42 -18.11 16.56
C PRO A 92 3.96 -16.67 16.48
N ILE A 93 4.40 -16.12 17.62
CA ILE A 93 4.86 -14.73 17.70
C ILE A 93 6.06 -14.45 16.77
N GLN A 94 6.92 -15.45 16.55
CA GLN A 94 8.07 -15.37 15.65
C GLN A 94 7.70 -15.26 14.16
N TYR A 95 6.42 -15.42 13.82
CA TYR A 95 5.87 -15.25 12.47
C TYR A 95 5.13 -13.92 12.30
N LEU A 96 5.14 -13.04 13.31
CA LEU A 96 4.53 -11.71 13.24
C LEU A 96 5.61 -10.66 13.03
N PHE A 97 5.40 -9.78 12.04
CA PHE A 97 6.36 -8.77 11.61
C PHE A 97 5.69 -7.43 11.38
N ALA A 98 6.36 -6.35 11.73
CA ALA A 98 5.93 -5.00 11.38
C ALA A 98 7.14 -4.06 11.34
N THR A 99 7.14 -3.11 10.41
CA THR A 99 8.15 -2.05 10.35
C THR A 99 7.49 -0.69 10.31
N THR A 100 8.11 0.30 10.97
CA THR A 100 7.61 1.68 10.91
C THR A 100 8.03 2.33 9.59
N TRP A 101 7.04 2.79 8.80
CA TRP A 101 7.27 3.66 7.65
C TRP A 101 7.09 5.13 8.04
N GLY A 102 7.76 6.03 7.32
CA GLY A 102 7.72 7.45 7.64
C GLY A 102 8.42 7.78 8.97
N ARG A 103 7.96 8.82 9.65
CA ARG A 103 8.60 9.34 10.89
C ARG A 103 8.05 8.75 12.19
N GLY A 104 7.08 7.82 12.13
CA GLY A 104 6.43 7.28 13.34
C GLY A 104 5.37 8.21 13.91
N VAL A 105 5.28 8.29 15.25
CA VAL A 105 4.30 9.13 15.95
C VAL A 105 4.65 10.60 15.83
N GLU A 106 3.93 11.33 14.99
CA GLU A 106 3.94 12.80 14.94
C GLU A 106 2.49 13.31 15.06
N GLN A 107 1.94 13.30 16.28
CA GLN A 107 0.50 13.47 16.54
C GLN A 107 -0.14 14.71 15.87
N THR A 108 0.61 15.78 15.63
CA THR A 108 0.12 17.00 14.98
C THR A 108 0.47 17.10 13.49
N ASN A 109 1.27 16.16 12.95
CA ASN A 109 1.68 16.16 11.57
C ASN A 109 0.69 15.40 10.69
N LEU A 110 -0.31 16.11 10.18
CA LEU A 110 -1.20 15.60 9.13
C LEU A 110 -0.64 15.88 7.72
N ASN A 111 0.62 16.32 7.63
CA ASN A 111 1.33 16.58 6.39
C ASN A 111 2.18 15.39 5.94
N VAL A 112 1.53 14.23 5.85
CA VAL A 112 2.16 12.99 5.41
C VAL A 112 1.42 12.47 4.20
N ALA A 113 2.14 12.23 3.11
CA ALA A 113 1.61 11.65 1.89
C ALA A 113 2.02 10.18 1.75
N MET A 114 1.31 9.42 0.91
CA MET A 114 1.66 8.05 0.53
C MET A 114 2.81 8.07 -0.49
N SER A 115 3.98 8.53 -0.06
CA SER A 115 5.14 8.76 -0.93
C SER A 115 5.72 7.45 -1.50
N CYS A 116 6.45 7.55 -2.61
CA CYS A 116 7.24 6.43 -3.14
C CYS A 116 8.20 5.84 -2.09
N GLY A 117 8.75 6.67 -1.20
CA GLY A 117 9.61 6.23 -0.11
C GLY A 117 8.89 5.26 0.83
N HIS A 118 7.66 5.58 1.25
CA HIS A 118 6.86 4.72 2.13
C HIS A 118 6.48 3.40 1.45
N VAL A 119 6.07 3.46 0.18
CA VAL A 119 5.74 2.26 -0.60
C VAL A 119 6.96 1.35 -0.77
N ARG A 120 8.12 1.91 -1.12
CA ARG A 120 9.37 1.15 -1.27
C ARG A 120 9.79 0.52 0.05
N HIS A 121 9.65 1.24 1.16
CA HIS A 121 9.96 0.73 2.49
C HIS A 121 9.17 -0.54 2.80
N ILE A 122 7.84 -0.46 2.68
CA ILE A 122 6.95 -1.60 2.93
C ILE A 122 7.22 -2.75 1.96
N ARG A 123 7.41 -2.46 0.67
CA ARG A 123 7.73 -3.50 -0.32
C ARG A 123 9.01 -4.25 0.03
N ARG A 124 10.08 -3.53 0.35
CA ARG A 124 11.38 -4.14 0.70
C ARG A 124 11.29 -4.93 2.00
N PHE A 125 10.48 -4.49 2.95
CA PHE A 125 10.25 -5.24 4.18
C PHE A 125 9.48 -6.55 3.91
N ILE A 126 8.47 -6.54 3.02
CA ILE A 126 7.78 -7.77 2.58
C ILE A 126 8.78 -8.76 1.96
N GLU A 127 9.64 -8.28 1.07
CA GLU A 127 10.69 -9.09 0.43
C GLU A 127 11.71 -9.63 1.46
N ALA A 128 12.08 -8.82 2.46
CA ALA A 128 12.97 -9.24 3.54
C ALA A 128 12.34 -10.33 4.42
N VAL A 129 11.07 -10.21 4.80
CA VAL A 129 10.34 -11.23 5.56
C VAL A 129 10.23 -12.53 4.77
N LEU A 130 9.88 -12.47 3.49
CA LEU A 130 9.85 -13.65 2.61
C LEU A 130 11.22 -14.34 2.53
N LYS A 131 12.31 -13.57 2.40
CA LYS A 131 13.67 -14.10 2.30
C LYS A 131 14.14 -14.70 3.64
N TYR A 132 13.83 -14.04 4.75
CA TYR A 132 14.20 -14.47 6.10
C TYR A 132 13.50 -15.76 6.48
N THR A 133 12.19 -15.83 6.24
CA THR A 133 11.36 -16.96 6.64
C THR A 133 11.47 -18.15 5.69
N GLY A 134 11.94 -17.93 4.46
CA GLY A 134 11.90 -18.93 3.39
C GLY A 134 10.47 -19.29 2.95
N ALA A 135 9.46 -18.57 3.44
CA ALA A 135 8.07 -18.88 3.15
C ALA A 135 7.74 -18.60 1.67
N PRO A 136 6.94 -19.47 1.01
CA PRO A 136 6.51 -19.22 -0.35
C PRO A 136 5.60 -17.99 -0.44
N GLN A 137 4.81 -17.72 0.61
CA GLN A 137 3.88 -16.60 0.67
C GLN A 137 3.77 -16.04 2.08
N VAL A 138 3.35 -14.78 2.20
CA VAL A 138 2.99 -14.09 3.45
C VAL A 138 1.52 -13.70 3.46
N ASP A 139 1.00 -13.40 4.64
CA ASP A 139 -0.24 -12.66 4.81
C ASP A 139 0.05 -11.21 5.22
N ILE A 140 -0.78 -10.27 4.77
CA ILE A 140 -0.56 -8.84 5.02
C ILE A 140 -1.83 -8.22 5.59
N ILE A 141 -1.70 -7.46 6.68
CA ILE A 141 -2.77 -6.62 7.23
C ILE A 141 -2.35 -5.16 7.14
N GLY A 142 -3.08 -4.38 6.35
CA GLY A 142 -2.88 -2.93 6.25
C GLY A 142 -3.97 -2.17 6.99
N TYR A 143 -3.56 -1.21 7.83
CA TYR A 143 -4.45 -0.42 8.68
C TYR A 143 -4.53 1.01 8.19
N SER A 144 -5.73 1.60 8.13
CA SER A 144 -5.90 3.02 7.81
C SER A 144 -5.14 3.43 6.52
N MET A 145 -4.22 4.40 6.60
CA MET A 145 -3.34 4.82 5.49
C MET A 145 -2.31 3.75 5.08
N GLY A 146 -1.94 2.83 5.97
CA GLY A 146 -1.10 1.68 5.67
C GLY A 146 -1.73 0.71 4.67
N SER A 147 -3.07 0.66 4.60
CA SER A 147 -3.81 -0.16 3.64
C SER A 147 -3.49 0.20 2.18
N PRO A 148 -3.75 1.43 1.68
CA PRO A 148 -3.40 1.81 0.32
C PRO A 148 -1.88 1.77 0.05
N ILE A 149 -1.02 2.03 1.04
CA ILE A 149 0.44 1.87 0.91
C ILE A 149 0.81 0.41 0.64
N ALA A 150 0.28 -0.53 1.43
CA ALA A 150 0.51 -1.96 1.25
C ALA A 150 -0.03 -2.44 -0.10
N ARG A 151 -1.22 -1.99 -0.51
CA ARG A 151 -1.77 -2.28 -1.84
C ARG A 151 -0.81 -1.83 -2.94
N LYS A 152 -0.25 -0.61 -2.88
CA LYS A 152 0.72 -0.15 -3.88
C LYS A 152 2.01 -0.97 -3.86
N ALA A 153 2.51 -1.34 -2.68
CA ALA A 153 3.69 -2.19 -2.53
C ALA A 153 3.50 -3.57 -3.20
N ILE A 154 2.30 -4.17 -3.06
CA ILE A 154 1.92 -5.45 -3.68
C ILE A 154 1.77 -5.31 -5.20
N MET A 155 1.09 -4.25 -5.65
CA MET A 155 0.85 -3.98 -7.07
C MET A 155 2.15 -3.80 -7.86
N GLY A 156 3.14 -3.11 -7.26
CA GLY A 156 4.36 -2.72 -7.94
C GLY A 156 4.11 -1.67 -9.03
N GLY A 157 4.80 -1.82 -10.16
CA GLY A 157 4.83 -0.86 -11.26
C GLY A 157 5.61 0.40 -10.90
N LYS A 158 5.24 1.55 -11.49
CA LYS A 158 5.87 2.83 -11.20
C LYS A 158 5.30 3.47 -9.94
N CYS A 159 6.13 4.17 -9.19
CA CYS A 159 5.67 5.13 -8.18
C CYS A 159 4.83 6.24 -8.81
N VAL A 160 3.96 6.86 -8.00
CA VAL A 160 2.98 7.86 -8.46
C VAL A 160 3.60 9.27 -8.50
N ASP A 161 4.41 9.59 -7.50
CA ASP A 161 5.08 10.88 -7.28
C ASP A 161 6.52 10.93 -7.83
N GLU A 162 7.16 9.78 -8.01
CA GLU A 162 8.53 9.67 -8.52
C GLU A 162 8.57 8.73 -9.74
N ASN A 163 9.48 8.96 -10.68
CA ASN A 163 9.72 8.05 -11.81
C ASN A 163 10.62 6.88 -11.39
N VAL A 164 10.21 6.18 -10.32
CA VAL A 164 10.92 5.03 -9.74
C VAL A 164 10.10 3.77 -9.99
N GLU A 165 10.77 2.73 -10.48
CA GLU A 165 10.16 1.41 -10.70
C GLU A 165 10.21 0.59 -9.40
N LEU A 166 9.04 0.16 -8.92
CA LEU A 166 8.89 -0.79 -7.82
C LEU A 166 9.13 -2.23 -8.28
N GLY A 167 9.15 -2.48 -9.60
CA GLY A 167 9.22 -3.80 -10.20
C GLY A 167 7.84 -4.43 -10.41
N GLN A 168 7.81 -5.72 -10.76
CA GLN A 168 6.57 -6.44 -11.02
C GLN A 168 5.72 -6.60 -9.75
N SER A 169 4.42 -6.89 -9.93
CA SER A 169 3.57 -7.23 -8.80
C SER A 169 4.12 -8.44 -8.03
N ILE A 170 4.05 -8.37 -6.71
CA ILE A 170 4.39 -9.48 -5.81
C ILE A 170 3.14 -10.24 -5.35
N GLN A 171 2.00 -10.08 -6.05
CA GLN A 171 0.75 -10.79 -5.75
C GLN A 171 0.99 -12.28 -5.48
N SER A 172 1.78 -12.95 -6.31
CA SER A 172 2.05 -14.40 -6.19
C SER A 172 2.68 -14.79 -4.84
N ARG A 173 3.28 -13.83 -4.13
CA ARG A 173 3.91 -14.00 -2.82
C ARG A 173 2.99 -13.57 -1.66
N VAL A 174 1.77 -13.13 -1.94
CA VAL A 174 0.77 -12.76 -0.93
C VAL A 174 -0.38 -13.75 -0.98
N HIS A 175 -0.60 -14.45 0.12
CA HIS A 175 -1.64 -15.46 0.23
C HIS A 175 -2.98 -14.79 0.57
N THR A 176 -3.05 -14.10 1.71
CA THR A 176 -4.21 -13.33 2.17
C THR A 176 -3.86 -11.86 2.39
N TYR A 177 -4.76 -10.95 2.02
CA TYR A 177 -4.63 -9.52 2.33
C TYR A 177 -5.85 -9.03 3.10
N ILE A 178 -5.65 -8.32 4.22
CA ILE A 178 -6.71 -7.73 5.02
C ILE A 178 -6.49 -6.22 5.08
N SER A 179 -7.51 -5.46 4.70
CA SER A 179 -7.58 -4.03 4.94
C SER A 179 -8.44 -3.76 6.15
N VAL A 180 -7.90 -3.14 7.21
CA VAL A 180 -8.63 -2.80 8.43
C VAL A 180 -8.77 -1.29 8.52
N ALA A 181 -10.00 -0.78 8.53
CA ALA A 181 -10.30 0.65 8.46
C ALA A 181 -9.52 1.36 7.34
N GLY A 182 -9.24 0.67 6.23
CA GLY A 182 -8.30 1.17 5.22
C GLY A 182 -8.86 2.31 4.38
N ALA A 183 -8.06 3.31 4.04
CA ALA A 183 -8.48 4.45 3.22
C ALA A 183 -8.32 4.18 1.71
N ASN A 184 -8.91 3.08 1.22
CA ASN A 184 -8.69 2.58 -0.16
C ASN A 184 -9.39 3.41 -1.24
N GLN A 185 -10.48 4.09 -0.88
CA GLN A 185 -11.30 4.90 -1.79
C GLN A 185 -11.24 6.41 -1.48
N GLY A 186 -10.53 6.77 -0.41
CA GLY A 186 -10.47 8.10 0.15
C GLY A 186 -10.70 8.04 1.66
N SER A 187 -10.78 9.20 2.28
CA SER A 187 -10.99 9.33 3.72
C SER A 187 -11.96 10.48 4.04
N GLN A 188 -12.84 10.28 5.02
CA GLN A 188 -13.74 11.31 5.54
C GLN A 188 -12.96 12.49 6.14
N LEU A 189 -11.75 12.26 6.66
CA LEU A 189 -10.80 13.31 7.07
C LEU A 189 -10.60 14.37 5.97
N CYS A 190 -10.66 13.96 4.70
CA CYS A 190 -10.48 14.84 3.55
C CYS A 190 -11.71 15.68 3.18
N MET A 191 -12.74 15.71 4.04
CA MET A 191 -13.69 16.82 4.09
C MET A 191 -12.98 18.16 4.39
N PHE A 192 -11.81 18.11 5.02
CA PHE A 192 -10.92 19.24 5.24
C PHE A 192 -9.75 19.21 4.22
N PRO A 193 -9.91 19.76 3.00
CA PRO A 193 -8.99 19.53 1.88
C PRO A 193 -7.62 20.21 2.02
N PHE A 194 -7.45 21.07 3.02
CA PHE A 194 -6.21 21.84 3.25
C PHE A 194 -5.12 21.05 3.98
N LEU A 195 -5.41 19.83 4.44
CA LEU A 195 -4.40 18.93 5.02
C LEU A 195 -3.57 18.29 3.89
N GLU A 196 -2.24 18.22 3.99
CA GLU A 196 -1.46 17.62 2.88
C GLU A 196 -1.70 16.11 2.74
N ILE A 197 -2.12 15.41 3.80
CA ILE A 197 -2.62 14.03 3.67
C ILE A 197 -3.78 13.92 2.67
N CYS A 198 -4.47 15.02 2.37
CA CYS A 198 -5.56 15.11 1.40
C CYS A 198 -5.13 15.70 0.05
N ASN A 199 -3.84 15.68 -0.29
CA ASN A 199 -3.40 16.17 -1.60
C ASN A 199 -3.87 15.24 -2.75
N MET A 200 -4.10 15.83 -3.93
CA MET A 200 -4.60 15.12 -5.12
C MET A 200 -3.55 14.24 -5.84
N ASN A 201 -2.28 14.26 -5.42
CA ASN A 201 -1.24 13.44 -6.00
C ASN A 201 -1.10 12.12 -5.23
N THR A 202 -0.57 12.18 -4.02
CA THR A 202 -0.25 11.04 -3.14
C THR A 202 -1.04 11.04 -1.83
N GLY A 203 -2.09 11.83 -1.74
CA GLY A 203 -2.98 11.89 -0.56
C GLY A 203 -4.23 11.01 -0.68
N LEU A 204 -5.05 11.07 0.37
CA LEU A 204 -6.31 10.38 0.57
C LEU A 204 -7.52 11.16 0.04
N ALA A 205 -7.31 12.30 -0.65
CA ALA A 205 -8.41 12.97 -1.31
C ALA A 205 -9.05 12.08 -2.37
N CYS A 206 -10.36 12.21 -2.50
CA CYS A 206 -11.13 11.47 -3.49
C CYS A 206 -10.53 11.60 -4.88
N ASN A 207 -10.29 10.47 -5.54
CA ASN A 207 -9.70 10.40 -6.88
C ASN A 207 -8.29 11.02 -6.99
N SER A 208 -7.52 11.04 -5.90
CA SER A 208 -6.09 11.34 -5.99
C SER A 208 -5.42 10.38 -6.97
N LYS A 209 -4.30 10.80 -7.58
CA LYS A 209 -3.56 9.97 -8.54
C LYS A 209 -3.17 8.63 -7.92
N PHE A 210 -2.77 8.62 -6.65
CA PHE A 210 -2.42 7.40 -5.93
C PHE A 210 -3.62 6.47 -5.76
N LEU A 211 -4.76 6.98 -5.31
CA LEU A 211 -5.96 6.15 -5.15
C LEU A 211 -6.49 5.65 -6.49
N ASN A 212 -6.42 6.44 -7.55
CA ASN A 212 -6.79 5.99 -8.90
C ASN A 212 -5.86 4.88 -9.40
N ASP A 213 -4.55 5.00 -9.15
CA ASP A 213 -3.55 4.02 -9.56
C ASP A 213 -3.78 2.66 -8.90
N ILE A 214 -3.92 2.60 -7.56
CA ILE A 214 -4.19 1.34 -6.85
C ILE A 214 -5.58 0.76 -7.11
N ASN A 215 -6.54 1.56 -7.58
CA ASN A 215 -7.89 1.08 -7.90
C ASN A 215 -8.08 0.76 -9.39
N TRP A 216 -7.06 1.00 -10.22
CA TRP A 216 -7.12 0.70 -11.65
C TRP A 216 -7.13 -0.81 -11.91
N PHE A 217 -6.25 -1.54 -11.22
CA PHE A 217 -6.21 -3.00 -11.26
C PHE A 217 -7.10 -3.60 -10.17
N LYS A 218 -7.59 -4.82 -10.41
CA LYS A 218 -8.51 -5.53 -9.51
C LYS A 218 -7.94 -6.89 -9.12
N ASN A 219 -8.24 -7.35 -7.91
CA ASN A 219 -7.87 -8.69 -7.41
C ASN A 219 -6.36 -8.98 -7.47
N TYR A 220 -5.51 -7.97 -7.24
CA TYR A 220 -4.05 -8.16 -7.26
C TYR A 220 -3.46 -8.24 -5.85
N GLU A 221 -4.25 -7.98 -4.82
CA GLU A 221 -3.81 -7.86 -3.43
C GLU A 221 -3.35 -9.20 -2.86
N SER A 222 -3.89 -10.31 -3.37
CA SER A 222 -3.55 -11.64 -2.88
C SER A 222 -3.87 -12.73 -3.92
N THR A 223 -3.43 -13.96 -3.65
CA THR A 223 -3.72 -15.14 -4.49
C THR A 223 -4.92 -15.95 -4.00
N TYR A 224 -5.25 -15.88 -2.71
CA TYR A 224 -6.36 -16.64 -2.13
C TYR A 224 -7.59 -15.76 -1.91
N LYS A 225 -7.54 -14.86 -0.92
CA LYS A 225 -8.69 -14.04 -0.54
C LYS A 225 -8.22 -12.72 0.06
N SER A 226 -8.97 -11.67 -0.26
CA SER A 226 -8.75 -10.35 0.31
C SER A 226 -9.98 -9.89 1.10
N PHE A 227 -9.79 -9.22 2.22
CA PHE A 227 -10.86 -8.74 3.09
C PHE A 227 -10.77 -7.23 3.28
N ASN A 228 -11.91 -6.58 3.48
CA ASN A 228 -11.97 -5.23 4.02
C ASN A 228 -12.84 -5.25 5.29
N LEU A 229 -12.24 -4.93 6.43
CA LEU A 229 -12.91 -4.79 7.71
C LEU A 229 -13.12 -3.31 7.99
N ALA A 230 -14.37 -2.88 8.09
CA ALA A 230 -14.73 -1.47 8.27
C ALA A 230 -15.82 -1.31 9.33
N SER A 231 -15.83 -0.17 10.00
CA SER A 231 -16.83 0.17 11.01
C SER A 231 -17.72 1.34 10.57
N THR A 232 -19.01 1.26 10.88
CA THR A 232 -19.94 2.39 10.73
C THR A 232 -19.66 3.54 11.68
N GLY A 233 -18.94 3.30 12.78
CA GLY A 233 -18.53 4.32 13.74
C GLY A 233 -17.16 4.96 13.45
N ASP A 234 -16.48 4.57 12.38
CA ASP A 234 -15.21 5.17 11.98
C ASP A 234 -15.48 6.53 11.31
N PHE A 235 -15.06 7.62 11.97
CA PHE A 235 -15.18 8.99 11.44
C PHE A 235 -13.87 9.55 10.87
N VAL A 236 -12.77 8.80 10.97
CA VAL A 236 -11.46 9.22 10.43
C VAL A 236 -11.41 8.86 8.96
N VAL A 237 -11.44 7.56 8.66
CA VAL A 237 -11.54 7.09 7.27
C VAL A 237 -12.97 7.17 6.78
N GLY A 238 -13.94 7.00 7.68
CA GLY A 238 -15.35 6.95 7.30
C GLY A 238 -15.75 5.54 6.90
N TYR A 239 -16.96 5.09 7.25
CA TYR A 239 -17.55 3.95 6.54
C TYR A 239 -17.81 4.30 5.07
N MET A 240 -18.26 5.53 4.82
CA MET A 240 -18.49 6.10 3.50
C MET A 240 -17.57 7.29 3.27
N ALA A 241 -16.86 7.28 2.14
CA ALA A 241 -16.08 8.42 1.64
C ALA A 241 -16.19 8.47 0.11
N CYS A 242 -16.20 9.67 -0.46
CA CYS A 242 -16.21 9.83 -1.92
C CYS A 242 -17.42 9.18 -2.63
N GLY A 243 -18.59 9.11 -1.95
CA GLY A 243 -19.81 8.48 -2.47
C GLY A 243 -19.77 6.95 -2.53
N LYS A 244 -18.79 6.31 -1.89
CA LYS A 244 -18.57 4.85 -1.86
C LYS A 244 -18.09 4.42 -0.48
N LYS A 245 -18.03 3.11 -0.23
CA LYS A 245 -17.46 2.59 1.02
C LYS A 245 -15.96 2.87 1.04
N ALA A 246 -15.46 3.54 2.07
CA ALA A 246 -14.09 4.08 2.07
C ALA A 246 -13.02 2.98 2.01
N SER A 247 -13.28 1.86 2.69
CA SER A 247 -12.35 0.72 2.78
C SER A 247 -12.52 -0.33 1.70
N GLU A 248 -13.55 -0.23 0.88
CA GLU A 248 -13.79 -1.21 -0.17
C GLU A 248 -12.73 -1.15 -1.27
N PHE A 249 -12.44 -2.28 -1.90
CA PHE A 249 -11.68 -2.37 -3.13
C PHE A 249 -12.13 -3.60 -3.91
N ALA A 250 -11.90 -3.59 -5.22
CA ALA A 250 -12.38 -4.67 -6.08
C ALA A 250 -11.71 -6.01 -5.73
N GLY A 251 -12.52 -6.99 -5.34
CA GLY A 251 -12.06 -8.31 -4.89
C GLY A 251 -12.00 -8.48 -3.37
N GLY A 252 -12.10 -7.39 -2.62
CA GLY A 252 -12.16 -7.42 -1.16
C GLY A 252 -13.53 -7.87 -0.67
N HIS A 253 -13.55 -8.90 0.18
CA HIS A 253 -14.75 -9.32 0.90
C HIS A 253 -15.00 -8.40 2.09
N GLU A 254 -16.14 -7.72 2.10
CA GLU A 254 -16.50 -6.83 3.19
C GLU A 254 -16.83 -7.61 4.47
N TYR A 255 -16.29 -7.11 5.58
CA TYR A 255 -16.68 -7.46 6.93
C TYR A 255 -16.99 -6.16 7.68
N LYS A 256 -18.27 -5.95 7.97
CA LYS A 256 -18.73 -4.73 8.63
C LYS A 256 -18.89 -4.98 10.13
N VAL A 257 -18.35 -4.08 10.94
CA VAL A 257 -18.66 -3.94 12.37
C VAL A 257 -19.42 -2.63 12.61
N GLU A 258 -20.11 -2.53 13.74
CA GLU A 258 -20.98 -1.38 14.04
C GLU A 258 -20.46 -0.60 15.25
N GLY A 259 -20.52 0.72 15.19
CA GLY A 259 -20.30 1.61 16.35
C GLY A 259 -18.86 1.69 16.89
N MET A 260 -17.89 1.00 16.30
CA MET A 260 -16.47 1.12 16.68
C MET A 260 -15.87 2.37 16.04
N ASN A 261 -15.14 3.17 16.81
CA ASN A 261 -14.34 4.26 16.25
C ASN A 261 -13.13 3.72 15.44
N HIS A 262 -12.32 4.61 14.86
CA HIS A 262 -11.18 4.22 14.02
C HIS A 262 -10.20 3.30 14.75
N GLU A 263 -9.75 3.70 15.95
CA GLU A 263 -8.78 2.96 16.76
C GLU A 263 -9.36 1.62 17.25
N GLN A 264 -10.61 1.60 17.71
CA GLN A 264 -11.31 0.37 18.11
C GLN A 264 -11.42 -0.60 16.93
N THR A 265 -11.68 -0.09 15.73
CA THR A 265 -11.73 -0.91 14.51
C THR A 265 -10.38 -1.56 14.24
N GLU A 266 -9.26 -0.86 14.49
CA GLU A 266 -7.91 -1.41 14.33
C GLU A 266 -7.57 -2.45 15.41
N PHE A 267 -7.74 -2.10 16.70
CA PHE A 267 -7.17 -2.84 17.81
C PHE A 267 -8.13 -3.81 18.51
N ASP A 268 -9.43 -3.57 18.48
CA ASP A 268 -10.42 -4.41 19.18
C ASP A 268 -11.03 -5.48 18.26
N THR A 269 -10.63 -5.49 16.99
CA THR A 269 -11.03 -6.51 16.01
C THR A 269 -9.95 -7.55 15.72
N ALA A 270 -8.87 -7.59 16.51
CA ALA A 270 -7.76 -8.54 16.34
C ALA A 270 -8.23 -10.01 16.20
N ALA A 271 -9.20 -10.44 17.01
CA ALA A 271 -9.76 -11.78 16.90
C ALA A 271 -10.44 -12.06 15.55
N ILE A 272 -11.11 -11.05 14.96
CA ILE A 272 -11.75 -11.15 13.64
C ILE A 272 -10.67 -11.23 12.56
N GLN A 273 -9.62 -10.40 12.66
CA GLN A 273 -8.49 -10.40 11.74
C GLN A 273 -7.78 -11.76 11.71
N LEU A 274 -7.50 -12.33 12.88
CA LEU A 274 -6.89 -13.67 12.97
C LEU A 274 -7.79 -14.76 12.38
N LYS A 275 -9.10 -14.67 12.61
CA LYS A 275 -10.07 -15.60 12.00
C LYS A 275 -10.00 -15.54 10.47
N MET A 276 -9.90 -14.35 9.88
CA MET A 276 -9.76 -14.18 8.42
C MET A 276 -8.49 -14.81 7.88
N LEU A 277 -7.36 -14.67 8.59
CA LEU A 277 -6.10 -15.34 8.21
C LEU A 277 -6.24 -16.87 8.23
N ARG A 278 -6.92 -17.40 9.24
CA ARG A 278 -7.13 -18.83 9.43
C ARG A 278 -8.22 -19.46 8.57
N GLU A 279 -9.07 -18.67 7.89
CA GLU A 279 -10.04 -19.20 6.91
C GLU A 279 -9.35 -20.05 5.82
N SER A 280 -8.05 -19.86 5.60
CA SER A 280 -7.23 -20.61 4.66
C SER A 280 -6.28 -21.65 5.25
N THR A 281 -6.13 -21.73 6.58
CA THR A 281 -5.19 -22.70 7.17
C THR A 281 -5.75 -24.11 6.98
N SER A 282 -4.99 -24.96 6.28
CA SER A 282 -5.35 -26.36 6.04
C SER A 282 -5.56 -27.08 7.37
N GLY A 283 -6.77 -27.58 7.60
CA GLY A 283 -7.15 -28.25 8.86
C GLY A 283 -8.11 -27.48 9.76
N GLN A 284 -8.40 -26.18 9.50
CA GLN A 284 -9.41 -25.41 10.23
C GLN A 284 -10.46 -24.70 9.35
N SER A 285 -10.28 -24.68 8.03
CA SER A 285 -11.29 -24.14 7.12
C SER A 285 -12.49 -25.09 6.97
N LYS A 286 -13.64 -24.74 7.54
CA LYS A 286 -14.94 -25.41 7.28
C LYS A 286 -15.71 -24.83 6.08
N SER A 287 -15.09 -24.01 5.23
CA SER A 287 -15.82 -23.33 4.16
C SER A 287 -15.09 -23.37 2.82
N ARG A 288 -14.93 -24.58 2.29
CA ARG A 288 -15.20 -24.90 0.87
C ARG A 288 -15.28 -26.43 0.71
N PRO A 289 -16.30 -27.00 0.05
CA PRO A 289 -16.20 -28.37 -0.43
C PRO A 289 -15.01 -28.44 -1.38
N SER A 290 -14.09 -29.35 -1.13
CA SER A 290 -13.07 -29.75 -2.10
C SER A 290 -13.77 -30.02 -3.42
N VAL A 291 -13.46 -29.25 -4.46
CA VAL A 291 -13.78 -29.66 -5.82
C VAL A 291 -13.06 -30.99 -5.99
N LYS A 292 -13.83 -32.07 -6.10
CA LYS A 292 -13.28 -33.39 -6.44
C LYS A 292 -12.43 -33.20 -7.69
N GLU A 293 -11.19 -33.68 -7.62
CA GLU A 293 -10.30 -33.85 -8.77
C GLU A 293 -10.96 -34.80 -9.77
N ASP A 294 -11.84 -34.26 -10.61
CA ASP A 294 -12.26 -34.93 -11.82
C ASP A 294 -11.21 -34.68 -12.89
N LYS A 295 -10.34 -35.69 -13.02
CA LYS A 295 -9.45 -36.02 -14.14
C LYS A 295 -9.46 -35.01 -15.30
N LYS A 296 -8.29 -34.36 -15.49
CA LYS A 296 -7.78 -33.75 -16.73
C LYS A 296 -8.78 -33.74 -17.90
N LYS A 297 -9.46 -32.60 -18.08
CA LYS A 297 -9.88 -32.16 -19.42
C LYS A 297 -8.97 -31.01 -19.84
N ASN A 298 -8.27 -31.21 -20.95
CA ASN A 298 -7.29 -30.29 -21.50
C ASN A 298 -7.92 -28.93 -21.79
N ALA A 299 -7.74 -27.95 -20.89
CA ALA A 299 -8.20 -26.57 -21.04
C ALA A 299 -7.76 -25.90 -22.35
N PHE A 300 -6.69 -26.39 -22.97
CA PHE A 300 -6.23 -25.93 -24.29
C PHE A 300 -7.18 -26.25 -25.45
N ALA A 301 -7.97 -27.33 -25.37
CA ALA A 301 -8.91 -27.69 -26.42
C ALA A 301 -10.14 -26.78 -26.43
N ASP A 302 -10.61 -26.37 -25.24
CA ASP A 302 -11.78 -25.51 -25.09
C ASP A 302 -11.46 -24.05 -25.44
N VAL A 303 -10.25 -23.57 -25.11
CA VAL A 303 -9.75 -22.27 -25.58
C VAL A 303 -9.61 -22.24 -27.11
N LYS A 304 -9.14 -23.34 -27.72
CA LYS A 304 -9.05 -23.46 -29.19
C LYS A 304 -10.44 -23.51 -29.85
N LYS A 305 -11.43 -24.14 -29.20
CA LYS A 305 -12.82 -24.18 -29.66
C LYS A 305 -13.49 -22.81 -29.57
N TYR A 306 -13.25 -22.05 -28.50
CA TYR A 306 -13.72 -20.67 -28.34
C TYR A 306 -13.13 -19.73 -29.40
N LEU A 307 -11.81 -19.77 -29.63
CA LEU A 307 -11.14 -18.96 -30.65
C LEU A 307 -11.59 -19.31 -32.08
N ASN A 308 -11.87 -20.58 -32.36
CA ASN A 308 -12.40 -21.02 -33.66
C ASN A 308 -13.88 -20.66 -33.87
N SER A 309 -14.67 -20.49 -32.80
CA SER A 309 -16.05 -20.00 -32.90
C SER A 309 -16.10 -18.53 -33.33
N LYS A 310 -15.21 -17.69 -32.77
CA LYS A 310 -15.06 -16.26 -33.13
C LYS A 310 -14.52 -16.02 -34.55
N ARG A 311 -13.90 -17.03 -35.19
CA ARG A 311 -13.42 -16.94 -36.58
C ARG A 311 -14.48 -17.27 -37.63
N ARG A 312 -15.66 -17.78 -37.24
CA ARG A 312 -16.78 -18.06 -38.16
C ARG A 312 -17.75 -16.90 -38.36
N ASP A 313 -17.73 -15.91 -37.47
CA ASP A 313 -18.63 -14.74 -37.54
C ASP A 313 -18.10 -13.59 -38.41
N VAL A 314 -17.00 -13.80 -39.13
CA VAL A 314 -16.52 -12.88 -40.18
C VAL A 314 -16.36 -13.65 -41.49
N ARG A 315 -17.49 -14.07 -42.07
CA ARG A 315 -17.58 -14.25 -43.53
C ARG A 315 -18.25 -13.01 -44.11
N HIS A 316 -17.47 -12.26 -44.88
CA HIS A 316 -17.95 -11.20 -45.75
C HIS A 316 -19.09 -11.72 -46.65
N THR A 317 -20.28 -11.17 -46.48
CA THR A 317 -21.26 -11.11 -47.56
C THR A 317 -20.80 -10.06 -48.58
N GLU A 318 -20.58 -10.48 -49.83
CA GLU A 318 -20.33 -9.58 -50.96
C GLU A 318 -21.49 -8.59 -51.16
N PRO A 319 -21.23 -7.33 -51.56
CA PRO A 319 -22.28 -6.38 -51.88
C PRO A 319 -22.91 -6.67 -53.25
N LYS A 320 -24.25 -6.68 -53.31
CA LYS A 320 -25.02 -6.70 -54.57
C LYS A 320 -24.78 -5.40 -55.38
N LYS A 321 -24.51 -5.55 -56.68
CA LYS A 321 -24.38 -4.45 -57.68
C LYS A 321 -25.61 -3.52 -57.70
N PRO A 322 -25.44 -2.19 -57.75
CA PRO A 322 -26.53 -1.25 -58.03
C PRO A 322 -26.86 -1.18 -59.53
N LYS A 323 -28.16 -1.10 -59.85
CA LYS A 323 -28.71 -0.82 -61.18
C LYS A 323 -28.44 0.64 -61.57
N SER A 324 -28.06 0.84 -62.83
CA SER A 324 -27.74 2.13 -63.46
C SER A 324 -28.98 2.99 -63.79
N PRO A 325 -28.90 4.33 -63.64
CA PRO A 325 -29.80 5.25 -64.32
C PRO A 325 -29.22 5.78 -65.65
N LYS A 326 -30.10 5.99 -66.62
CA LYS A 326 -29.83 6.46 -67.99
C LYS A 326 -29.27 7.90 -68.05
N ARG A 327 -28.40 8.12 -69.04
CA ARG A 327 -27.74 9.39 -69.44
C ARG A 327 -28.70 10.25 -70.28
N SER A 328 -28.77 11.58 -70.12
CA SER A 328 -28.17 12.66 -70.98
C SER A 328 -28.97 13.98 -70.77
N PRO A 329 -28.59 15.19 -71.28
CA PRO A 329 -27.29 15.72 -71.78
C PRO A 329 -26.89 17.14 -71.23
N GLN A 330 -25.65 17.55 -71.53
CA GLN A 330 -24.92 18.79 -71.15
C GLN A 330 -25.44 20.12 -71.75
N LYS A 331 -25.10 21.26 -71.09
CA LYS A 331 -24.74 22.54 -71.76
C LYS A 331 -23.75 23.42 -70.92
N LYS A 332 -22.60 23.74 -71.57
CA LYS A 332 -21.71 24.96 -71.61
C LYS A 332 -21.88 26.08 -70.54
N SER A 333 -20.92 26.91 -70.09
CA SER A 333 -19.45 27.12 -70.22
C SER A 333 -19.01 28.38 -69.41
N ALA A 334 -17.79 28.37 -68.81
CA ALA A 334 -16.83 29.49 -68.50
C ALA A 334 -17.14 30.60 -67.45
N PRO A 335 -16.14 31.40 -66.94
CA PRO A 335 -14.79 31.08 -66.45
C PRO A 335 -14.38 31.74 -65.10
N LYS A 336 -13.15 31.43 -64.65
CA LYS A 336 -12.46 31.79 -63.37
C LYS A 336 -12.22 33.29 -63.11
N LYS A 337 -12.20 33.68 -61.81
CA LYS A 337 -11.44 34.82 -61.28
C LYS A 337 -10.46 34.38 -60.18
N VAL A 338 -9.22 34.82 -60.32
CA VAL A 338 -8.06 34.67 -59.42
C VAL A 338 -8.01 35.87 -58.48
N ILE A 339 -7.82 35.68 -57.16
CA ILE A 339 -7.20 36.69 -56.29
C ILE A 339 -6.23 35.99 -55.30
N GLN A 340 -5.08 36.64 -55.13
CA GLN A 340 -3.80 36.17 -54.60
C GLN A 340 -3.73 36.07 -53.07
N LYS A 341 -2.83 35.19 -52.60
CA LYS A 341 -2.31 35.12 -51.22
C LYS A 341 -1.53 36.39 -50.87
N ARG A 342 -1.71 36.92 -49.65
CA ARG A 342 -0.78 37.86 -48.99
C ARG A 342 -0.30 37.30 -47.64
N ALA A 343 0.99 37.52 -47.38
CA ALA A 343 1.79 37.02 -46.26
C ALA A 343 1.56 37.82 -44.94
N PRO A 344 2.03 37.33 -43.77
CA PRO A 344 1.68 37.89 -42.47
C PRO A 344 2.54 39.10 -42.07
N ALA A 345 1.93 40.07 -41.39
CA ALA A 345 2.58 41.26 -40.86
C ALA A 345 3.17 41.04 -39.45
N LYS A 346 4.34 41.64 -39.21
CA LYS A 346 5.11 41.64 -37.95
C LYS A 346 4.77 42.84 -37.05
N LYS A 347 5.06 42.63 -35.74
CA LYS A 347 5.43 43.57 -34.65
C LYS A 347 4.32 44.21 -33.80
N ALA A 348 4.45 44.06 -32.47
CA ALA A 348 4.93 45.13 -31.58
C ALA A 348 5.35 44.59 -30.19
N SER A 349 6.48 45.08 -29.67
CA SER A 349 7.04 44.77 -28.35
C SER A 349 6.42 45.64 -27.23
N PRO A 350 6.37 45.17 -25.97
CA PRO A 350 5.89 45.99 -24.84
C PRO A 350 6.97 46.93 -24.27
N PRO A 351 6.56 48.05 -23.62
CA PRO A 351 7.46 49.13 -23.22
C PRO A 351 8.15 48.90 -21.86
N LYS A 352 9.34 49.50 -21.73
CA LYS A 352 10.16 49.60 -20.51
C LYS A 352 9.46 50.42 -19.42
N ARG A 353 9.47 49.94 -18.17
CA ARG A 353 9.11 50.73 -16.97
C ARG A 353 10.37 51.15 -16.21
N ALA A 354 10.36 52.40 -15.77
CA ALA A 354 11.43 53.12 -15.11
C ALA A 354 11.68 52.68 -13.65
N ALA A 355 12.89 52.92 -13.18
CA ALA A 355 13.37 52.67 -11.83
C ALA A 355 12.78 53.64 -10.78
N PRO A 356 12.67 53.24 -9.50
CA PRO A 356 12.56 54.17 -8.38
C PRO A 356 13.89 54.39 -7.66
N SER A 357 14.02 55.61 -7.15
CA SER A 357 15.16 56.24 -6.47
C SER A 357 15.50 55.66 -5.09
N LYS A 358 16.80 55.72 -4.76
CA LYS A 358 17.39 55.54 -3.42
C LYS A 358 16.71 56.42 -2.35
N LYS A 359 16.41 55.85 -1.18
CA LYS A 359 16.40 56.55 0.12
C LYS A 359 16.69 55.59 1.28
N ASN A 360 17.75 55.92 2.01
CA ASN A 360 18.12 55.61 3.41
C ASN A 360 17.89 54.20 3.97
N GLN A 361 18.98 53.43 4.05
CA GLN A 361 19.20 52.45 5.11
C GLN A 361 19.82 53.15 6.32
N GLN A 362 19.09 53.19 7.42
CA GLN A 362 19.63 53.53 8.74
C GLN A 362 19.96 52.22 9.46
N ARG A 363 21.18 52.16 9.98
CA ARG A 363 21.75 51.08 10.77
C ARG A 363 20.93 50.86 12.04
N ASP A 364 20.64 49.61 12.36
CA ASP A 364 20.56 49.16 13.75
C ASP A 364 21.17 47.75 13.88
N THR A 365 22.36 47.70 14.45
CA THR A 365 23.04 46.49 14.89
C THR A 365 22.95 46.42 16.42
N LYS A 366 22.17 45.46 16.95
CA LYS A 366 22.34 44.88 18.29
C LYS A 366 22.52 43.38 18.08
N LYS A 367 23.74 42.85 18.20
CA LYS A 367 24.33 42.27 19.43
C LYS A 367 23.30 41.44 20.21
N ASP A 368 23.42 40.12 20.16
CA ASP A 368 23.71 39.31 21.35
C ASP A 368 23.83 37.81 21.02
N GLN A 369 25.06 37.30 21.03
CA GLN A 369 25.39 35.95 21.45
C GLN A 369 26.83 35.95 21.98
N LYS A 370 26.99 35.80 23.30
CA LYS A 370 28.03 35.00 23.96
C LYS A 370 27.90 35.08 25.49
N LYS A 371 27.49 33.97 26.09
CA LYS A 371 27.88 33.58 27.46
C LYS A 371 28.86 32.42 27.34
N PRO A 372 30.01 32.48 28.02
CA PRO A 372 30.64 31.28 28.56
C PRO A 372 30.70 31.34 30.08
N ALA A 373 30.98 30.18 30.66
CA ALA A 373 30.87 29.80 32.06
C ALA A 373 32.00 30.30 32.98
N LYS A 374 31.80 29.99 34.28
CA LYS A 374 32.72 29.89 35.43
C LYS A 374 32.92 31.15 36.29
N HIS A 375 32.38 31.12 37.51
CA HIS A 375 33.13 30.73 38.70
C HIS A 375 32.25 29.94 39.66
#